data_AF-A0A7S4JIF5-F1
#
_entry.id   AF-A0A7S4JIF5-F1
#
_cell.length_a   1.000
_cell.length_b   1.000
_cell.length_c   1.000
_cell.angle_alpha   90.00
_cell.angle_beta   90.00
_cell.angle_gamma   90.00
#
_symmetry.space_group_name_H-M   'P 1'
#
loop_
_entity.id
_entity.type
_entity.pdbx_description
1 polymer ?
#
loop_
_entity_poly.entity_id
_entity_poly.type
_entity_poly.pdbx_seq_one_letter_code
_entity_poly.pdbx_strand_id
1 'polypeptide(L)'
;EEHAVFARSDLPEGLSLEACCEQVAPELILGLSGRKGTISEAAIRSMAAAHHQPIVMPLSNPTSATEITPEEAYTWTDGRAIVATGSPFDPVTIGGKTLYPSQCNNMYIFPGVGLGASVCLTETIPDSMLYHAAVALSKMTTDDELAKGSVFPAVDQIRTVSLNVAIACARDAYDKGLARANPARGETVEGFLERKMYFPEYVPIFSETE
;
A
#
# COMPACT_ATOMS: atom_id res chain seq x y z
N GLU A 1 -0.19 6.10 -25.81
CA GLU A 1 -1.43 5.30 -25.83
C GLU A 1 -1.98 5.12 -24.41
N GLU A 2 -1.17 4.65 -23.46
CA GLU A 2 -1.57 4.43 -22.05
C GLU A 2 -2.18 5.66 -21.35
N HIS A 3 -1.68 6.87 -21.61
CA HIS A 3 -2.21 8.09 -20.99
C HIS A 3 -3.53 8.60 -21.62
N ALA A 4 -3.92 8.09 -22.80
CA ALA A 4 -5.05 8.64 -23.56
C ALA A 4 -6.37 8.48 -22.79
N VAL A 5 -6.52 7.39 -22.03
CA VAL A 5 -7.73 7.14 -21.22
C VAL A 5 -7.87 8.07 -20.01
N PHE A 6 -6.80 8.77 -19.62
CA PHE A 6 -6.78 9.74 -18.52
C PHE A 6 -6.76 11.19 -19.00
N ALA A 7 -6.68 11.44 -20.31
CA ALA A 7 -6.62 12.78 -20.87
C ALA A 7 -7.95 13.51 -20.68
N ARG A 8 -7.90 14.68 -20.03
CA ARG A 8 -9.07 15.55 -19.83
C ARG A 8 -9.24 16.50 -21.01
N SER A 9 -10.48 16.68 -21.44
CA SER A 9 -10.84 17.63 -22.51
C SER A 9 -11.51 18.89 -21.99
N ASP A 10 -11.80 18.93 -20.69
CA ASP A 10 -12.55 19.98 -20.02
C ASP A 10 -11.68 20.97 -19.22
N LEU A 11 -10.35 20.80 -19.28
CA LEU A 11 -9.36 21.68 -18.65
C LEU A 11 -8.34 22.17 -19.68
N PRO A 12 -7.78 23.37 -19.51
CA PRO A 12 -6.71 23.86 -20.39
C PRO A 12 -5.42 23.05 -20.22
N GLU A 13 -4.64 22.96 -21.29
CA GLU A 13 -3.32 22.34 -21.25
C GLU A 13 -2.31 23.19 -20.46
N GLY A 14 -1.32 22.54 -19.84
CA GLY A 14 -0.20 23.23 -19.20
C GLY A 14 -0.51 23.88 -17.84
N LEU A 15 -1.58 23.46 -17.16
CA LEU A 15 -1.86 23.90 -15.79
C LEU A 15 -0.71 23.59 -14.84
N SER A 16 -0.42 24.53 -13.94
CA SER A 16 0.40 24.23 -12.77
C SER A 16 -0.35 23.28 -11.83
N LEU A 17 0.38 22.65 -10.89
CA LEU A 17 -0.24 21.76 -9.92
C LEU A 17 -1.27 22.50 -9.06
N GLU A 18 -0.95 23.73 -8.63
CA GLU A 18 -1.83 24.59 -7.83
C GLU A 18 -3.13 24.88 -8.57
N ALA A 19 -3.04 25.32 -9.82
CA ALA A 19 -4.21 25.62 -10.64
C ALA A 19 -5.04 24.37 -10.93
N CYS A 20 -4.41 23.21 -11.08
CA CYS A 20 -5.09 21.92 -11.19
C CYS A 20 -5.86 21.59 -9.90
N CYS A 21 -5.22 21.70 -8.73
CA CYS A 21 -5.87 21.47 -7.44
C CYS A 21 -7.04 22.43 -7.18
N GLU A 22 -6.92 23.71 -7.55
CA GLU A 22 -8.00 24.69 -7.43
C GLU A 22 -9.20 24.37 -8.33
N GLN A 23 -8.97 23.95 -9.58
CA GLN A 23 -10.06 23.71 -10.55
C GLN A 23 -10.71 22.34 -10.37
N VAL A 24 -9.90 21.31 -10.06
CA VAL A 24 -10.38 19.94 -9.92
C VAL A 24 -10.86 19.65 -8.50
N ALA A 25 -10.31 20.34 -7.50
CA ALA A 25 -10.53 20.06 -6.09
C ALA A 25 -10.37 18.55 -5.78
N PRO A 26 -9.20 17.94 -6.03
CA PRO A 26 -9.03 16.51 -5.81
C PRO A 26 -9.04 16.18 -4.32
N GLU A 27 -9.68 15.06 -3.95
CA GLU A 27 -9.63 14.54 -2.58
C GLU A 27 -8.32 13.79 -2.31
N LEU A 28 -7.73 13.16 -3.32
CA LEU A 28 -6.49 12.40 -3.27
C LEU A 28 -5.44 13.00 -4.23
N ILE A 29 -4.20 13.14 -3.75
CA ILE A 29 -3.03 13.42 -4.57
C ILE A 29 -1.97 12.32 -4.42
N LEU A 30 -1.49 11.80 -5.56
CA LEU A 30 -0.44 10.80 -5.64
C LEU A 30 0.86 11.44 -6.17
N GLY A 31 1.92 11.43 -5.37
CA GLY A 31 3.26 11.84 -5.76
C GLY A 31 4.05 10.66 -6.33
N LEU A 32 4.36 10.70 -7.62
CA LEU A 32 5.08 9.64 -8.35
C LEU A 32 6.18 10.22 -9.27
N SER A 33 6.70 11.40 -8.94
CA SER A 33 7.58 12.20 -9.80
C SER A 33 9.07 11.89 -9.63
N GLY A 34 9.46 11.25 -8.53
CA GLY A 34 10.86 11.06 -8.15
C GLY A 34 11.58 12.37 -7.80
N ARG A 35 10.86 13.46 -7.57
CA ARG A 35 11.41 14.80 -7.35
C ARG A 35 10.90 15.41 -6.05
N LYS A 36 11.86 15.81 -5.22
CA LYS A 36 11.60 16.47 -3.94
C LYS A 36 10.84 17.79 -4.11
N GLY A 37 9.86 18.02 -3.25
CA GLY A 37 9.21 19.34 -3.10
C GLY A 37 8.35 19.76 -4.28
N THR A 38 7.80 18.81 -5.03
CA THR A 38 6.94 19.09 -6.19
C THR A 38 5.47 19.31 -5.81
N ILE A 39 5.03 18.83 -4.64
CA ILE A 39 3.69 19.11 -4.11
C ILE A 39 3.81 20.32 -3.17
N SER A 40 3.25 21.45 -3.60
CA SER A 40 3.41 22.74 -2.93
C SER A 40 2.38 22.98 -1.81
N GLU A 41 2.69 23.92 -0.92
CA GLU A 41 1.76 24.37 0.14
C GLU A 41 0.44 24.88 -0.44
N ALA A 42 0.49 25.66 -1.52
CA ALA A 42 -0.71 26.18 -2.18
C ALA A 42 -1.63 25.06 -2.68
N ALA A 43 -1.07 24.01 -3.29
CA ALA A 43 -1.84 22.85 -3.74
C ALA A 43 -2.51 22.13 -2.56
N ILE A 44 -1.76 21.86 -1.48
CA ILE A 44 -2.31 21.16 -0.30
C ILE A 44 -3.35 21.99 0.44
N ARG A 45 -3.14 23.30 0.60
CA ARG A 45 -4.13 24.19 1.22
C ARG A 45 -5.40 24.29 0.38
N SER A 46 -5.28 24.31 -0.95
CA SER A 46 -6.42 24.24 -1.87
C SER A 46 -7.24 22.97 -1.65
N MET A 47 -6.58 21.80 -1.61
CA MET A 47 -7.24 20.52 -1.30
C MET A 47 -7.90 20.54 0.09
N ALA A 48 -7.22 21.08 1.09
CA ALA A 48 -7.70 21.13 2.48
C ALA A 48 -8.83 22.13 2.73
N ALA A 49 -9.03 23.09 1.82
CA ALA A 49 -10.17 23.99 1.80
C ALA A 49 -11.40 23.33 1.16
N ALA A 50 -11.19 22.49 0.13
CA ALA A 50 -12.26 21.75 -0.54
C ALA A 50 -12.72 20.52 0.26
N HIS A 51 -11.80 19.86 0.96
CA HIS A 51 -12.04 18.58 1.63
C HIS A 51 -11.71 18.65 3.12
N HIS A 52 -12.58 18.08 3.94
CA HIS A 52 -12.34 18.00 5.39
C HIS A 52 -11.12 17.13 5.71
N GLN A 53 -10.88 16.07 4.95
CA GLN A 53 -9.82 15.10 5.19
C GLN A 53 -9.12 14.72 3.87
N PRO A 54 -8.27 15.61 3.30
CA PRO A 54 -7.59 15.31 2.04
C PRO A 54 -6.59 14.16 2.22
N ILE A 55 -6.38 13.38 1.16
CA ILE A 55 -5.45 12.24 1.12
C ILE A 55 -4.20 12.66 0.35
N VAL A 56 -3.05 12.56 0.99
CA VAL A 56 -1.75 12.99 0.45
C VAL A 56 -0.79 11.82 0.47
N MET A 57 -0.43 11.32 -0.71
CA MET A 57 0.40 10.12 -0.85
C MET A 57 1.66 10.39 -1.68
N PRO A 58 2.75 10.90 -1.06
CA PRO A 58 4.04 11.05 -1.73
C PRO A 58 4.80 9.71 -1.73
N LEU A 59 4.76 9.02 -2.86
CA LEU A 59 5.20 7.62 -2.99
C LEU A 59 6.62 7.47 -3.53
N SER A 60 7.28 8.56 -3.89
CA SER A 60 8.67 8.52 -4.36
C SER A 60 9.64 8.04 -3.29
N ASN A 61 10.57 7.19 -3.71
CA ASN A 61 11.66 6.66 -2.89
C ASN A 61 13.01 7.16 -3.41
N PRO A 62 14.03 7.34 -2.55
CA PRO A 62 14.01 7.25 -1.08
C PRO A 62 13.40 8.52 -0.45
N THR A 63 13.43 8.64 0.89
CA THR A 63 12.95 9.81 1.65
C THR A 63 13.42 11.17 1.09
N SER A 64 14.63 11.24 0.52
CA SER A 64 15.17 12.46 -0.09
C SER A 64 14.50 12.87 -1.40
N ALA A 65 13.68 12.01 -2.00
CA ALA A 65 12.92 12.24 -3.23
C ALA A 65 11.41 12.45 -2.99
N THR A 66 10.96 12.49 -1.73
CA THR A 66 9.53 12.67 -1.39
C THR A 66 8.99 13.99 -1.94
N GLU A 67 7.83 13.96 -2.60
CA GLU A 67 7.21 15.15 -3.20
C GLU A 67 6.82 16.20 -2.16
N ILE A 68 6.45 15.75 -0.97
CA ILE A 68 6.09 16.51 0.22
C ILE A 68 6.43 15.66 1.44
N THR A 69 6.86 16.27 2.54
CA THR A 69 7.08 15.55 3.81
C THR A 69 5.77 15.40 4.60
N PRO A 70 5.63 14.38 5.46
CA PRO A 70 4.49 14.30 6.36
C PRO A 70 4.31 15.53 7.25
N GLU A 71 5.40 16.13 7.72
CA GLU A 71 5.35 17.35 8.53
C GLU A 71 4.70 18.52 7.78
N GLU A 72 5.09 18.74 6.53
CA GLU A 72 4.47 19.73 5.64
C GLU A 72 2.99 19.39 5.38
N ALA A 73 2.68 18.15 4.98
CA ALA A 73 1.32 17.73 4.68
C ALA A 73 0.38 17.90 5.88
N TYR A 74 0.81 17.51 7.09
CA TYR A 74 0.02 17.70 8.29
C TYR A 74 -0.09 19.16 8.68
N THR A 75 1.00 19.93 8.64
CA THR A 75 0.99 21.36 9.01
C THR A 75 0.06 22.17 8.10
N TRP A 76 0.10 21.92 6.78
CA TRP A 76 -0.69 22.68 5.82
C TRP A 76 -2.17 22.28 5.80
N THR A 77 -2.54 21.21 6.50
CA THR A 77 -3.92 20.72 6.63
C THR A 77 -4.45 20.74 8.06
N ASP A 78 -3.77 21.43 8.98
CA ASP A 78 -4.12 21.49 10.40
C ASP A 78 -4.23 20.09 11.06
N GLY A 79 -3.39 19.15 10.62
CA GLY A 79 -3.34 17.77 11.09
C GLY A 79 -4.49 16.89 10.60
N ARG A 80 -5.28 17.34 9.62
CA ARG A 80 -6.44 16.60 9.09
C ARG A 80 -6.08 15.61 8.00
N ALA A 81 -5.02 15.84 7.22
CA ALA A 81 -4.71 14.97 6.08
C ALA A 81 -4.47 13.50 6.47
N ILE A 82 -4.91 12.58 5.62
CA ILE A 82 -4.42 11.20 5.62
C ILE A 82 -3.12 11.18 4.83
N VAL A 83 -2.03 10.68 5.44
CA VAL A 83 -0.71 10.67 4.80
C VAL A 83 -0.14 9.26 4.75
N ALA A 84 0.22 8.81 3.54
CA ALA A 84 0.93 7.55 3.33
C ALA A 84 2.07 7.70 2.32
N THR A 85 3.29 7.38 2.73
CA THR A 85 4.53 7.68 2.01
C THR A 85 5.19 6.42 1.44
N GLY A 86 6.04 6.55 0.41
CA GLY A 86 6.77 5.39 -0.13
C GLY A 86 7.88 4.87 0.80
N SER A 87 8.58 5.80 1.46
CA SER A 87 9.66 5.57 2.42
C SER A 87 9.20 5.86 3.85
N PRO A 88 9.82 5.26 4.89
CA PRO A 88 9.42 5.50 6.27
C PRO A 88 9.72 6.93 6.73
N PHE A 89 8.88 7.45 7.61
CA PHE A 89 9.04 8.73 8.30
C PHE A 89 8.68 8.57 9.78
N ASP A 90 9.30 9.39 10.62
CA ASP A 90 8.98 9.44 12.05
C ASP A 90 7.59 10.06 12.30
N PRO A 91 6.94 9.75 13.44
CA PRO A 91 5.70 10.39 13.84
C PRO A 91 5.83 11.91 13.96
N VAL A 92 4.78 12.64 13.57
CA VAL A 92 4.75 14.11 13.60
C VAL A 92 3.77 14.58 14.66
N THR A 93 4.14 15.58 15.47
CA THR A 93 3.23 16.14 16.49
C THR A 93 2.79 17.55 16.10
N ILE A 94 1.48 17.72 15.86
CA ILE A 94 0.85 18.99 15.51
C ILE A 94 -0.25 19.29 16.55
N GLY A 95 -0.22 20.49 17.15
CA GLY A 95 -1.28 20.92 18.09
C GLY A 95 -1.47 19.99 19.31
N GLY A 96 -0.41 19.31 19.74
CA GLY A 96 -0.46 18.33 20.85
C GLY A 96 -0.99 16.94 20.47
N LYS A 97 -1.34 16.70 19.20
CA LYS A 97 -1.70 15.38 18.67
C LYS A 97 -0.53 14.81 17.88
N THR A 98 -0.15 13.56 18.19
CA THR A 98 0.85 12.81 17.41
C THR A 98 0.15 12.03 16.31
N LEU A 99 0.64 12.19 15.07
CA LEU A 99 0.16 11.57 13.84
C LEU A 99 1.22 10.63 13.29
N TYR A 100 0.79 9.50 12.75
CA TYR A 100 1.68 8.42 12.31
C TYR A 100 1.53 8.24 10.79
N PRO A 101 2.42 8.82 9.97
CA PRO A 101 2.35 8.63 8.53
C PRO A 101 2.57 7.15 8.20
N SER A 102 1.68 6.59 7.38
CA SER A 102 1.79 5.19 6.99
C SER A 102 2.82 5.01 5.88
N GLN A 103 3.39 3.81 5.76
CA GLN A 103 4.23 3.47 4.62
C GLN A 103 3.42 2.73 3.56
N CYS A 104 3.10 3.38 2.45
CA CYS A 104 2.48 2.75 1.28
C CYS A 104 3.57 2.17 0.38
N ASN A 105 4.08 0.99 0.74
CA ASN A 105 5.16 0.34 0.00
C ASN A 105 4.75 -1.04 -0.50
N ASN A 106 5.30 -1.44 -1.65
CA ASN A 106 5.09 -2.75 -2.27
C ASN A 106 5.43 -3.91 -1.34
N MET A 107 6.20 -3.67 -0.27
CA MET A 107 6.52 -4.67 0.74
C MET A 107 5.30 -5.41 1.31
N TYR A 108 4.14 -4.77 1.35
CA TYR A 108 2.89 -5.38 1.82
C TYR A 108 2.24 -6.32 0.81
N ILE A 109 2.58 -6.23 -0.48
CA ILE A 109 1.92 -6.96 -1.57
C ILE A 109 2.82 -8.05 -2.14
N PHE A 110 4.04 -7.67 -2.55
CA PHE A 110 4.90 -8.54 -3.34
C PHE A 110 5.28 -9.89 -2.66
N PRO A 111 5.42 -10.06 -1.33
CA PRO A 111 5.82 -11.36 -0.79
C PRO A 111 4.60 -12.29 -0.74
N GLY A 112 3.41 -11.76 -0.48
CA GLY A 112 2.17 -12.53 -0.46
C GLY A 112 1.74 -12.95 -1.86
N VAL A 113 1.81 -12.05 -2.85
CA VAL A 113 1.59 -12.40 -4.26
C VAL A 113 2.59 -13.48 -4.69
N GLY A 114 3.87 -13.31 -4.37
CA GLY A 114 4.91 -14.30 -4.67
C GLY A 114 4.65 -15.66 -4.01
N LEU A 115 4.31 -15.68 -2.72
CA LEU A 115 3.97 -16.91 -1.98
C LEU A 115 2.75 -17.60 -2.59
N GLY A 116 1.66 -16.86 -2.83
CA GLY A 116 0.42 -17.40 -3.40
C GLY A 116 0.65 -17.99 -4.80
N ALA A 117 1.30 -17.23 -5.69
CA ALA A 117 1.60 -17.67 -7.05
C ALA A 117 2.55 -18.88 -7.09
N SER A 118 3.63 -18.84 -6.31
CA SER A 118 4.64 -19.91 -6.29
C SER A 118 4.11 -21.21 -5.65
N VAL A 119 3.38 -21.13 -4.54
CA VAL A 119 2.83 -22.31 -3.87
C VAL A 119 1.71 -22.94 -4.70
N CYS A 120 0.89 -22.13 -5.38
CA CYS A 120 -0.16 -22.62 -6.27
C CYS A 120 0.34 -23.02 -7.66
N LEU A 121 1.62 -22.76 -7.98
CA LEU A 121 2.24 -23.01 -9.29
C LEU A 121 1.46 -22.38 -10.45
N THR A 122 1.02 -21.13 -10.28
CA THR A 122 0.29 -20.38 -11.33
C THR A 122 1.23 -19.98 -12.45
N GLU A 123 0.78 -20.07 -13.70
CA GLU A 123 1.58 -19.65 -14.87
C GLU A 123 1.56 -18.13 -15.09
N THR A 124 0.48 -17.45 -14.69
CA THR A 124 0.30 -16.01 -14.87
C THR A 124 -0.25 -15.38 -13.59
N ILE A 125 -0.01 -14.07 -13.42
CA ILE A 125 -0.57 -13.25 -12.36
C ILE A 125 -1.52 -12.23 -13.03
N PRO A 126 -2.83 -12.50 -13.06
CA PRO A 126 -3.80 -11.55 -13.63
C PRO A 126 -4.04 -10.35 -12.71
N ASP A 127 -4.54 -9.24 -13.26
CA ASP A 127 -4.87 -8.03 -12.49
C ASP A 127 -5.86 -8.30 -11.35
N SER A 128 -6.75 -9.29 -11.50
CA SER A 128 -7.66 -9.73 -10.43
C SER A 128 -6.92 -10.21 -9.19
N MET A 129 -5.78 -10.89 -9.37
CA MET A 129 -4.97 -11.37 -8.26
C MET A 129 -4.36 -10.20 -7.48
N LEU A 130 -3.88 -9.18 -8.19
CA LEU A 130 -3.35 -7.95 -7.57
C LEU A 130 -4.47 -7.15 -6.89
N TYR A 131 -5.67 -7.09 -7.47
CA TYR A 131 -6.84 -6.49 -6.85
C TYR A 131 -7.21 -7.21 -5.54
N HIS A 132 -7.30 -8.54 -5.55
CA HIS A 132 -7.62 -9.32 -4.36
C HIS A 132 -6.52 -9.24 -3.30
N ALA A 133 -5.24 -9.12 -3.69
CA ALA A 133 -4.14 -8.82 -2.79
C ALA A 133 -4.34 -7.46 -2.08
N ALA A 134 -4.67 -6.41 -2.82
CA ALA A 134 -4.91 -5.08 -2.26
C ALA A 134 -6.13 -5.06 -1.31
N VAL A 135 -7.22 -5.76 -1.67
CA VAL A 135 -8.42 -5.90 -0.82
C VAL A 135 -8.12 -6.71 0.44
N ALA A 136 -7.25 -7.72 0.36
CA ALA A 136 -6.84 -8.48 1.54
C ALA A 136 -6.05 -7.58 2.50
N LEU A 137 -5.07 -6.82 1.99
CA LEU A 137 -4.29 -5.87 2.77
C LEU A 137 -5.17 -4.82 3.46
N SER A 138 -6.12 -4.23 2.75
CA SER A 138 -6.97 -3.16 3.30
C SER A 138 -7.84 -3.61 4.48
N LYS A 139 -8.08 -4.92 4.64
CA LYS A 139 -8.85 -5.49 5.75
C LYS A 139 -8.01 -5.78 6.99
N MET A 140 -6.70 -5.58 6.91
CA MET A 140 -5.77 -5.92 7.99
C MET A 140 -5.40 -4.73 8.86
N THR A 141 -5.74 -3.50 8.45
CA THR A 141 -5.58 -2.32 9.30
C THR A 141 -6.68 -2.31 10.36
N THR A 142 -6.27 -2.23 11.61
CA THR A 142 -7.16 -2.26 12.78
C THR A 142 -7.82 -0.91 13.03
N ASP A 143 -8.96 -0.90 13.71
CA ASP A 143 -9.64 0.34 14.12
C ASP A 143 -8.75 1.24 14.98
N ASP A 144 -7.88 0.64 15.82
CA ASP A 144 -6.91 1.36 16.65
C ASP A 144 -5.80 2.04 15.83
N GLU A 145 -5.35 1.40 14.74
CA GLU A 145 -4.40 2.01 13.79
C GLU A 145 -5.07 3.16 13.03
N LEU A 146 -6.29 2.95 12.53
CA LEU A 146 -7.09 3.98 11.85
C LEU A 146 -7.35 5.19 12.77
N ALA A 147 -7.68 4.96 14.04
CA ALA A 147 -7.91 6.01 15.02
C ALA A 147 -6.65 6.88 15.27
N LYS A 148 -5.45 6.32 15.09
CA LYS A 148 -4.16 7.03 15.17
C LYS A 148 -3.76 7.71 13.85
N GLY A 149 -4.56 7.54 12.79
CA GLY A 149 -4.32 8.08 11.45
C GLY A 149 -3.47 7.16 10.55
N SER A 150 -3.15 5.94 10.99
CA SER A 150 -2.47 4.95 10.17
C SER A 150 -3.45 4.24 9.26
N VAL A 151 -3.13 4.13 7.97
CA VAL A 151 -3.96 3.48 6.93
C VAL A 151 -3.33 2.21 6.37
N PHE A 152 -2.23 1.74 6.98
CA PHE A 152 -1.61 0.45 6.72
C PHE A 152 -1.33 -0.28 8.05
N PRO A 153 -1.31 -1.63 8.06
CA PRO A 153 -0.95 -2.39 9.25
C PRO A 153 0.50 -2.13 9.67
N ALA A 154 0.81 -2.31 10.95
CA ALA A 154 2.18 -2.24 11.46
C ALA A 154 3.16 -3.18 10.72
N VAL A 155 4.38 -2.71 10.48
CA VAL A 155 5.40 -3.44 9.70
C VAL A 155 5.87 -4.72 10.39
N ASP A 156 5.79 -4.81 11.72
CA ASP A 156 6.09 -6.03 12.46
C ASP A 156 5.10 -7.17 12.18
N GLN A 157 3.91 -6.87 11.67
CA GLN A 157 2.90 -7.82 11.21
C GLN A 157 3.13 -8.32 9.76
N ILE A 158 4.22 -7.92 9.10
CA ILE A 158 4.41 -8.14 7.65
C ILE A 158 4.32 -9.61 7.24
N ARG A 159 4.71 -10.56 8.12
CA ARG A 159 4.57 -12.00 7.84
C ARG A 159 3.10 -12.43 7.79
N THR A 160 2.30 -12.01 8.78
CA THR A 160 0.85 -12.23 8.83
C THR A 160 0.16 -11.59 7.63
N VAL A 161 0.59 -10.38 7.26
CA VAL A 161 0.09 -9.69 6.06
C VAL A 161 0.40 -10.48 4.79
N SER A 162 1.65 -10.91 4.64
CA SER A 162 2.07 -11.70 3.48
C SER A 162 1.25 -12.99 3.33
N LEU A 163 0.97 -13.69 4.44
CA LEU A 163 0.13 -14.88 4.41
C LEU A 163 -1.31 -14.57 3.96
N ASN A 164 -1.94 -13.52 4.49
CA ASN A 164 -3.30 -13.13 4.12
C ASN A 164 -3.41 -12.70 2.65
N VAL A 165 -2.43 -11.93 2.17
CA VAL A 165 -2.32 -11.59 0.75
C VAL A 165 -2.15 -12.84 -0.11
N ALA A 166 -1.30 -13.77 0.31
CA ALA A 166 -1.11 -15.04 -0.40
C ALA A 166 -2.37 -15.89 -0.45
N ILE A 167 -3.15 -15.95 0.64
CA ILE A 167 -4.43 -16.66 0.69
C ILE A 167 -5.41 -16.07 -0.33
N ALA A 168 -5.50 -14.73 -0.41
CA ALA A 168 -6.35 -14.07 -1.39
C ALA A 168 -5.92 -14.36 -2.83
N CYS A 169 -4.62 -14.34 -3.10
CA CYS A 169 -4.07 -14.67 -4.41
C CYS A 169 -4.31 -16.13 -4.80
N ALA A 170 -4.10 -17.06 -3.86
CA ALA A 170 -4.36 -18.48 -4.05
C ALA A 170 -5.85 -18.75 -4.35
N ARG A 171 -6.76 -18.08 -3.63
CA ARG A 171 -8.20 -18.18 -3.89
C ARG A 171 -8.56 -17.71 -5.30
N ASP A 172 -8.08 -16.55 -5.74
CA ASP A 172 -8.30 -16.08 -7.13
C ASP A 172 -7.75 -17.08 -8.16
N ALA A 173 -6.57 -17.66 -7.88
CA ALA A 173 -5.98 -18.69 -8.74
C ALA A 173 -6.83 -19.97 -8.82
N TYR A 174 -7.39 -20.44 -7.70
CA TYR A 174 -8.29 -21.60 -7.69
C TYR A 174 -9.59 -21.30 -8.42
N ASP A 175 -10.22 -20.15 -8.15
CA ASP A 175 -11.49 -19.75 -8.76
C ASP A 175 -11.39 -19.62 -10.28
N LYS A 176 -10.23 -19.21 -10.79
CA LYS A 176 -9.96 -19.07 -12.24
C LYS A 176 -9.37 -20.32 -12.88
N GLY A 177 -9.13 -21.38 -12.12
CA GLY A 177 -8.49 -22.61 -12.64
C GLY A 177 -7.03 -22.41 -13.08
N LEU A 178 -6.34 -21.42 -12.52
CA LEU A 178 -4.93 -21.11 -12.81
C LEU A 178 -3.97 -21.93 -11.94
N ALA A 179 -4.41 -22.40 -10.77
CA ALA A 179 -3.59 -23.16 -9.84
C ALA A 179 -3.31 -24.59 -10.33
N ARG A 180 -2.04 -25.01 -10.26
CA ARG A 180 -1.57 -26.38 -10.60
C ARG A 180 -1.19 -27.21 -9.38
N ALA A 181 -1.01 -26.57 -8.22
CA ALA A 181 -0.82 -27.22 -6.93
C ALA A 181 -2.01 -26.93 -6.01
N ASN A 182 -2.44 -27.96 -5.28
CA ASN A 182 -3.63 -27.94 -4.42
C ASN A 182 -3.27 -28.36 -2.99
N PRO A 183 -4.01 -27.89 -1.98
CA PRO A 183 -3.93 -28.41 -0.62
C PRO A 183 -4.18 -29.91 -0.60
N ALA A 184 -3.62 -30.61 0.40
CA ALA A 184 -3.94 -32.01 0.63
C ALA A 184 -5.44 -32.18 0.98
N ARG A 185 -5.98 -33.39 0.84
CA ARG A 185 -7.38 -33.66 1.19
C ARG A 185 -7.62 -33.33 2.67
N GLY A 186 -8.52 -32.39 2.95
CA GLY A 186 -8.86 -31.93 4.30
C GLY A 186 -7.99 -30.79 4.83
N GLU A 187 -7.00 -30.34 4.06
CA GLU A 187 -6.16 -29.18 4.38
C GLU A 187 -6.84 -27.87 3.91
N THR A 188 -6.73 -26.80 4.69
CA THR A 188 -7.19 -25.47 4.30
C THR A 188 -6.17 -24.80 3.38
N VAL A 189 -6.61 -23.84 2.54
CA VAL A 189 -5.69 -23.03 1.71
C VAL A 189 -4.66 -22.29 2.58
N GLU A 190 -5.10 -21.79 3.73
CA GLU A 190 -4.23 -21.14 4.71
C GLU A 190 -3.15 -22.08 5.24
N GLY A 191 -3.53 -23.26 5.74
CA GLY A 191 -2.57 -24.24 6.25
C GLY A 191 -1.59 -24.72 5.17
N PHE A 192 -2.06 -24.85 3.93
CA PHE A 192 -1.23 -25.19 2.79
C PHE A 192 -0.16 -24.13 2.49
N LEU A 193 -0.52 -22.84 2.57
CA LEU A 193 0.41 -21.73 2.35
C LEU A 193 1.36 -21.53 3.54
N GLU A 194 0.82 -21.57 4.76
CA GLU A 194 1.57 -21.31 5.99
C GLU A 194 2.72 -22.31 6.17
N ARG A 195 2.48 -23.61 5.97
CA ARG A 195 3.53 -24.63 6.07
C ARG A 195 4.61 -24.54 4.99
N LYS A 196 4.41 -23.69 3.97
CA LYS A 196 5.37 -23.42 2.90
C LYS A 196 6.17 -22.16 3.15
N MET A 197 5.83 -21.38 4.18
CA MET A 197 6.61 -20.21 4.57
C MET A 197 7.94 -20.65 5.20
N TYR A 198 9.00 -19.89 4.89
CA TYR A 198 10.30 -20.09 5.52
C TYR A 198 10.32 -19.57 6.95
N PHE A 199 10.90 -20.35 7.87
CA PHE A 199 11.20 -19.95 9.24
C PHE A 199 12.72 -20.03 9.47
N PRO A 200 13.33 -19.01 10.10
CA PRO A 200 14.77 -18.95 10.33
C PRO A 200 15.18 -19.83 11.53
N GLU A 201 14.80 -21.09 11.50
CA GLU A 201 15.10 -22.10 12.51
C GLU A 201 16.11 -23.11 11.95
N TYR A 202 17.10 -23.48 12.76
CA TYR A 202 18.04 -24.52 12.35
C TYR A 202 17.33 -25.86 12.26
N VAL A 203 17.43 -26.50 11.09
CA VAL A 203 16.94 -27.86 10.88
C VAL A 203 18.05 -28.87 11.16
N PRO A 204 17.74 -30.05 11.73
CA PRO A 204 18.72 -31.11 11.90
C PRO A 204 19.37 -31.49 10.55
N ILE A 205 20.71 -31.53 10.52
CA ILE A 205 21.48 -31.98 9.34
C ILE A 205 21.84 -33.47 9.41
N PHE A 206 21.63 -34.10 10.56
CA PHE A 206 21.74 -35.54 10.77
C PHE A 206 20.36 -36.07 11.14
N SER A 207 20.01 -37.26 10.66
CA SER A 207 18.82 -37.95 11.17
C SER A 207 19.10 -38.42 12.59
N GLU A 208 18.17 -38.13 13.50
CA GLU A 208 18.07 -38.89 14.76
C GLU A 208 17.62 -40.31 14.40
N THR A 209 18.57 -41.13 14.02
CA THR A 209 18.40 -42.58 13.87
C THR A 209 19.38 -43.25 14.81
N GLU A 210 18.84 -43.81 15.89
CA GLU A 210 19.44 -44.89 16.68
C GLU A 210 19.64 -46.16 15.85
#